data_AF-A0A2S9LV87-F1
#
_entry.id   AF-A0A2S9LV87-F1
#
_cell.length_a   1.000
_cell.length_b   1.000
_cell.length_c   1.000
_cell.angle_alpha   90.00
_cell.angle_beta   90.00
_cell.angle_gamma   90.00
#
_symmetry.space_group_name_H-M   'P 1'
#
loop_
_entity.id
_entity.type
_entity.pdbx_description
1 polymer ?
#
loop_
_entity_poly.entity_id
_entity_poly.type
_entity_poly.pdbx_seq_one_letter_code
_entity_poly.pdbx_strand_id
1 'polypeptide(L)'
;MNNMRIIAVTVAASAMLSGCATGPNRNPNDPLEPMNRAMYKFNDTVDEHIAVPIAKGYQKITPTPLRTAISNFFSNLGDLGNMANNLLQLRITDATQDLMRVAMNSVFGMAGLIDIATPAGLPKHHQDFGLTLARWGVPSGPYLVLPVFGPSTFRDGVGRAVDVRFNLLNYIEPAARNPMYVMQFISARSDLLGATDLLKQAALDPYSFVRDAYLQQRKSLTYRGQSSAGVPSYNEPGEAGAVPGAVPAATPAAPGLPNYEDPGESGGTGGGAPNNAPAAPGLPQYDDPGADTATPASAPAAASATAPAGSTTAPAASGAPIAPAMPTVPASSPAAQ
;
A
#
# COMPACT_ATOMS: atom_id res chain seq x y z
N MET A 1 -37.55 -6.27 -36.49
CA MET A 1 -37.51 -7.70 -36.13
C MET A 1 -36.10 -8.31 -36.11
N ASN A 2 -35.20 -8.00 -37.06
CA ASN A 2 -33.85 -8.61 -37.08
C ASN A 2 -33.06 -8.43 -35.77
N ASN A 3 -32.98 -7.20 -35.24
CA ASN A 3 -32.19 -6.91 -34.04
C ASN A 3 -32.63 -7.71 -32.81
N MET A 4 -33.94 -7.97 -32.67
CA MET A 4 -34.48 -8.76 -31.56
C MET A 4 -34.15 -10.26 -31.68
N ARG A 5 -34.06 -10.78 -32.91
CA ARG A 5 -33.57 -12.14 -33.17
C ARG A 5 -32.07 -12.26 -32.92
N ILE A 6 -31.29 -11.27 -33.34
CA ILE A 6 -29.83 -11.21 -33.06
C ILE A 6 -29.60 -11.19 -31.54
N ILE A 7 -30.25 -10.28 -30.79
CA ILE A 7 -30.13 -10.22 -29.33
C ILE A 7 -30.50 -11.56 -28.68
N ALA A 8 -31.61 -12.19 -29.09
CA ALA A 8 -32.00 -13.50 -28.56
C ALA A 8 -30.96 -14.59 -28.83
N VAL A 9 -30.36 -14.62 -30.03
CA VAL A 9 -29.28 -15.56 -30.37
C VAL A 9 -28.01 -15.28 -29.56
N THR A 10 -27.61 -14.02 -29.38
CA THR A 10 -26.43 -13.66 -28.58
C THR A 10 -26.62 -14.00 -27.10
N VAL A 11 -27.83 -13.81 -26.55
CA VAL A 11 -28.16 -14.20 -25.17
C VAL A 11 -28.17 -15.72 -25.01
N ALA A 12 -28.77 -16.45 -25.94
CA ALA A 12 -28.78 -17.93 -25.92
C ALA A 12 -27.36 -18.52 -26.05
N ALA A 13 -26.54 -17.99 -26.95
CA ALA A 13 -25.13 -18.39 -27.08
C ALA A 13 -24.34 -18.11 -25.80
N SER A 14 -24.50 -16.91 -25.21
CA SER A 14 -23.86 -16.55 -23.94
C SER A 14 -24.25 -17.49 -22.80
N ALA A 15 -25.53 -17.88 -22.72
CA ALA A 15 -26.02 -18.83 -21.73
C ALA A 15 -25.42 -20.24 -21.93
N MET A 16 -25.33 -20.73 -23.17
CA MET A 16 -24.73 -22.03 -23.48
C MET A 16 -23.22 -22.08 -23.17
N LEU A 17 -22.48 -21.01 -23.47
CA LEU A 17 -21.04 -20.94 -23.14
C LEU A 17 -20.78 -20.85 -21.63
N SER A 18 -21.71 -20.25 -20.87
CA SER A 18 -21.57 -20.09 -19.40
C SER A 18 -21.48 -21.43 -18.66
N GLY A 19 -22.16 -22.47 -19.15
CA GLY A 19 -22.13 -23.82 -18.56
C GLY A 19 -20.77 -24.51 -18.63
N CYS A 20 -19.92 -24.15 -19.60
CA CYS A 20 -18.57 -24.72 -19.74
C CYS A 20 -17.51 -24.03 -18.86
N ALA A 21 -17.82 -22.87 -18.27
CA ALA A 21 -16.85 -22.12 -17.46
C ALA A 21 -16.72 -22.64 -16.01
N THR A 22 -17.74 -23.31 -15.49
CA THR A 22 -17.81 -23.80 -14.10
C THR A 22 -17.75 -25.33 -14.03
N GLY A 23 -16.55 -25.89 -14.02
CA GLY A 23 -16.32 -27.34 -13.92
C GLY A 23 -16.59 -27.92 -12.51
N PRO A 24 -16.71 -29.26 -12.37
CA PRO A 24 -17.05 -29.91 -11.10
C PRO A 24 -15.97 -29.80 -10.01
N ASN A 25 -14.70 -29.57 -10.37
CA ASN A 25 -13.61 -29.29 -9.44
C ASN A 25 -13.39 -27.77 -9.30
N ARG A 26 -14.42 -27.06 -8.82
CA ARG A 26 -14.39 -25.60 -8.71
C ARG A 26 -13.62 -25.14 -7.47
N ASN A 27 -12.57 -24.34 -7.64
CA ASN A 27 -12.00 -23.59 -6.52
C ASN A 27 -13.07 -22.64 -5.95
N PRO A 28 -13.37 -22.66 -4.63
CA PRO A 28 -14.37 -21.77 -4.04
C PRO A 28 -14.08 -20.28 -4.31
N ASN A 29 -12.80 -19.90 -4.30
CA ASN A 29 -12.32 -18.53 -4.48
C ASN A 29 -12.18 -18.12 -5.96
N ASP A 30 -12.13 -19.09 -6.88
CA ASP A 30 -11.91 -18.86 -8.32
C ASP A 30 -12.92 -19.68 -9.16
N PRO A 31 -14.19 -19.23 -9.25
CA PRO A 31 -15.24 -19.99 -9.91
C PRO A 31 -15.04 -20.18 -11.42
N LEU A 32 -14.21 -19.33 -12.03
CA LEU A 32 -14.01 -19.20 -13.47
C LEU A 32 -12.54 -19.49 -13.85
N GLU A 33 -11.83 -20.27 -13.03
CA GLU A 33 -10.40 -20.54 -13.16
C GLU A 33 -9.94 -20.92 -14.59
N PRO A 34 -10.65 -21.76 -15.37
CA PRO A 34 -10.25 -22.06 -16.75
C PRO A 34 -10.25 -20.84 -17.68
N MET A 35 -11.27 -19.98 -17.57
CA MET A 35 -11.38 -18.72 -18.32
C MET A 35 -10.31 -17.72 -17.87
N ASN A 36 -10.11 -17.62 -16.55
CA ASN A 36 -9.16 -16.70 -15.95
C ASN A 36 -7.71 -17.06 -16.28
N ARG A 37 -7.35 -18.35 -16.29
CA ARG A 37 -6.04 -18.83 -16.76
C ARG A 37 -5.84 -18.59 -18.26
N ALA A 38 -6.88 -18.74 -19.09
CA ALA A 38 -6.80 -18.42 -20.52
C ALA A 38 -6.55 -16.92 -20.75
N MET A 39 -7.28 -16.04 -20.05
CA MET A 39 -7.07 -14.59 -20.13
C MET A 39 -5.73 -14.15 -19.54
N TYR A 40 -5.26 -14.82 -18.47
CA TYR A 40 -3.92 -14.60 -17.92
C TYR A 40 -2.84 -14.92 -18.96
N LYS A 41 -2.94 -16.06 -19.66
CA LYS A 41 -2.00 -16.41 -20.74
C LYS A 41 -2.02 -15.38 -21.89
N PHE A 42 -3.20 -14.88 -22.26
CA PHE A 42 -3.31 -13.79 -23.25
C PHE A 42 -2.58 -12.53 -22.77
N ASN A 43 -2.84 -12.08 -21.55
CA ASN A 43 -2.17 -10.91 -20.96
C ASN A 43 -0.65 -11.11 -20.85
N ASP A 44 -0.19 -12.28 -20.41
CA ASP A 44 1.23 -12.59 -20.27
C ASP A 44 1.95 -12.65 -21.63
N THR A 45 1.28 -13.18 -22.66
CA THR A 45 1.81 -13.18 -24.04
C THR A 45 1.97 -11.74 -24.56
N VAL A 46 0.95 -10.89 -24.38
CA VAL A 46 0.99 -9.47 -24.76
C VAL A 46 2.06 -8.72 -23.97
N ASP A 47 2.20 -9.02 -22.69
CA ASP A 47 3.20 -8.42 -21.81
C ASP A 47 4.63 -8.76 -22.26
N GLU A 48 4.93 -10.06 -22.42
CA GLU A 48 6.25 -10.56 -22.81
C GLU A 48 6.70 -10.07 -24.18
N HIS A 49 5.79 -10.03 -25.17
CA HIS A 49 6.12 -9.69 -26.55
C HIS A 49 6.07 -8.19 -26.86
N ILE A 50 5.34 -7.39 -26.06
CA ILE A 50 5.12 -5.97 -26.34
C ILE A 50 5.53 -5.08 -25.16
N ALA A 51 4.96 -5.29 -23.97
CA ALA A 51 5.14 -4.37 -22.86
C ALA A 51 6.55 -4.46 -22.23
N VAL A 52 7.07 -5.67 -22.01
CA VAL A 52 8.42 -5.94 -21.48
C VAL A 52 9.53 -5.37 -22.36
N PRO A 53 9.59 -5.61 -23.69
CA PRO A 53 10.65 -5.04 -24.52
C PRO A 53 10.59 -3.51 -24.59
N ILE A 54 9.39 -2.91 -24.64
CA ILE A 54 9.24 -1.45 -24.59
C ILE A 54 9.70 -0.89 -23.23
N ALA A 55 9.31 -1.52 -22.11
CA ALA A 55 9.69 -1.09 -20.78
C ALA A 55 11.21 -1.24 -20.52
N LYS A 56 11.84 -2.33 -20.99
CA LYS A 56 13.30 -2.51 -20.94
C LYS A 56 14.02 -1.48 -21.84
N GLY A 57 13.46 -1.17 -23.01
CA GLY A 57 13.93 -0.08 -23.87
C GLY A 57 13.90 1.27 -23.16
N TYR A 58 12.78 1.61 -22.51
CA TYR A 58 12.62 2.84 -21.73
C TYR A 58 13.62 2.93 -20.56
N GLN A 59 13.78 1.86 -19.77
CA GLN A 59 14.81 1.82 -18.71
C GLN A 59 16.24 2.05 -19.23
N LYS A 60 16.54 1.57 -20.45
CA LYS A 60 17.85 1.72 -21.08
C LYS A 60 18.14 3.13 -21.59
N ILE A 61 17.14 3.84 -22.11
CA ILE A 61 17.31 5.19 -22.67
C ILE A 61 17.06 6.33 -21.67
N THR A 62 16.26 6.08 -20.63
CA THR A 62 15.82 7.13 -19.69
C THR A 62 16.52 7.00 -18.34
N PRO A 63 17.35 7.98 -17.93
CA PRO A 63 18.00 7.97 -16.61
C PRO A 63 17.01 7.89 -15.46
N THR A 64 17.40 7.19 -14.38
CA THR A 64 16.55 6.96 -13.20
C THR A 64 15.87 8.23 -12.67
N PRO A 65 16.53 9.41 -12.51
CA PRO A 65 15.85 10.61 -12.03
C PRO A 65 14.66 11.06 -12.91
N LEU A 66 14.77 10.92 -14.24
CA LEU A 66 13.69 11.25 -15.16
C LEU A 66 12.57 10.21 -15.12
N ARG A 67 12.90 8.92 -14.94
CA ARG A 67 11.89 7.86 -14.74
C ARG A 67 11.10 8.09 -13.44
N THR A 68 11.80 8.40 -12.34
CA THR A 68 11.18 8.78 -11.07
C THR A 68 10.29 10.00 -11.22
N ALA A 69 10.74 11.04 -11.94
CA ALA A 69 9.93 12.24 -12.16
C ALA A 69 8.64 11.96 -12.94
N ILE A 70 8.69 11.11 -13.98
CA ILE A 70 7.51 10.70 -14.75
C ILE A 70 6.57 9.83 -13.91
N SER A 71 7.11 8.90 -13.10
CA SER A 71 6.32 8.07 -12.19
C SER A 71 5.65 8.91 -11.09
N ASN A 72 6.35 9.91 -10.53
CA ASN A 72 5.80 10.89 -9.60
C ASN A 72 4.66 11.72 -10.22
N PHE A 73 4.81 12.17 -11.47
CA PHE A 73 3.78 12.94 -12.16
C PHE A 73 2.47 12.14 -12.30
N PHE A 74 2.54 10.89 -12.78
CA PHE A 74 1.36 10.02 -12.87
C PHE A 74 0.83 9.59 -11.50
N SER A 75 1.69 9.47 -10.49
CA SER A 75 1.31 9.28 -9.09
C SER A 75 0.48 10.46 -8.57
N ASN A 76 0.95 11.70 -8.78
CA ASN A 76 0.25 12.93 -8.39
C ASN A 76 -1.12 13.06 -9.08
N LEU A 77 -1.20 12.69 -10.36
CA LEU A 77 -2.47 12.63 -11.09
C LEU A 77 -3.41 11.54 -10.54
N GLY A 78 -2.86 10.41 -10.07
CA GLY A 78 -3.60 9.35 -9.39
C GLY A 78 -4.12 9.78 -8.01
N ASP A 79 -3.40 10.63 -7.29
CA ASP A 79 -3.80 11.13 -5.96
C ASP A 79 -5.10 11.98 -6.02
N LEU A 80 -5.45 12.59 -7.18
CA LEU A 80 -6.78 13.17 -7.41
C LEU A 80 -7.91 12.12 -7.43
N GLY A 81 -7.66 10.97 -8.05
CA GLY A 81 -8.60 9.84 -8.04
C GLY A 81 -8.72 9.19 -6.66
N ASN A 82 -7.62 9.16 -5.90
CA ASN A 82 -7.60 8.74 -4.49
C ASN A 82 -8.48 9.67 -3.64
N MET A 83 -8.27 10.99 -3.74
CA MET A 83 -9.05 12.02 -3.06
C MET A 83 -10.55 11.89 -3.35
N ALA A 84 -10.92 11.78 -4.63
CA ALA A 84 -12.32 11.65 -5.05
C ALA A 84 -12.99 10.39 -4.47
N ASN A 85 -12.30 9.25 -4.51
CA ASN A 85 -12.81 8.00 -3.92
C ASN A 85 -12.85 8.06 -2.38
N ASN A 86 -11.84 8.64 -1.72
CA ASN A 86 -11.88 8.85 -0.26
C ASN A 86 -13.05 9.76 0.16
N LEU A 87 -13.38 10.80 -0.64
CA LEU A 87 -14.55 11.65 -0.40
C LEU A 87 -15.87 10.88 -0.62
N LEU A 88 -16.03 10.15 -1.73
CA LEU A 88 -17.19 9.29 -2.00
C LEU A 88 -17.37 8.17 -0.97
N GLN A 89 -16.28 7.75 -0.34
CA GLN A 89 -16.30 6.82 0.76
C GLN A 89 -16.77 7.48 2.08
N LEU A 90 -16.61 8.80 2.26
CA LEU A 90 -16.69 9.52 3.55
C LEU A 90 -15.47 9.24 4.46
N ARG A 91 -14.26 9.33 3.90
CA ARG A 91 -12.96 9.30 4.62
C ARG A 91 -12.30 10.68 4.49
N ILE A 92 -12.81 11.63 5.27
CA ILE A 92 -12.46 13.06 5.14
C ILE A 92 -10.98 13.33 5.43
N THR A 93 -10.41 12.69 6.46
CA THR A 93 -8.97 12.80 6.80
C THR A 93 -8.10 12.41 5.61
N ASP A 94 -8.36 11.23 5.05
CA ASP A 94 -7.56 10.65 3.97
C ASP A 94 -7.75 11.42 2.66
N ALA A 95 -8.98 11.90 2.37
CA ALA A 95 -9.24 12.81 1.26
C ALA A 95 -8.49 14.14 1.41
N THR A 96 -8.40 14.68 2.63
CA THR A 96 -7.64 15.91 2.91
C THR A 96 -6.14 15.67 2.78
N GLN A 97 -5.64 14.51 3.21
CA GLN A 97 -4.25 14.12 3.02
C GLN A 97 -3.91 13.98 1.53
N ASP A 98 -4.73 13.30 0.74
CA ASP A 98 -4.53 13.19 -0.72
C ASP A 98 -4.59 14.56 -1.41
N LEU A 99 -5.53 15.44 -1.01
CA LEU A 99 -5.60 16.82 -1.50
C LEU A 99 -4.32 17.60 -1.17
N MET A 100 -3.79 17.47 0.05
CA MET A 100 -2.53 18.11 0.45
C MET A 100 -1.33 17.53 -0.32
N ARG A 101 -1.32 16.23 -0.60
CA ARG A 101 -0.31 15.62 -1.48
C ARG A 101 -0.34 16.26 -2.87
N VAL A 102 -1.52 16.32 -3.48
CA VAL A 102 -1.70 16.95 -4.81
C VAL A 102 -1.29 18.41 -4.79
N ALA A 103 -1.69 19.18 -3.78
CA ALA A 103 -1.34 20.60 -3.68
C ALA A 103 0.17 20.80 -3.54
N MET A 104 0.82 20.10 -2.60
CA MET A 104 2.26 20.23 -2.36
C MET A 104 3.10 19.80 -3.55
N ASN A 105 2.79 18.64 -4.14
CA ASN A 105 3.54 18.11 -5.29
C ASN A 105 3.27 18.93 -6.56
N SER A 106 2.08 19.51 -6.73
CA SER A 106 1.81 20.38 -7.88
C SER A 106 2.47 21.76 -7.76
N VAL A 107 2.45 22.38 -6.57
CA VAL A 107 2.97 23.74 -6.33
C VAL A 107 4.48 23.75 -6.12
N PHE A 108 4.99 22.93 -5.19
CA PHE A 108 6.43 22.89 -4.86
C PHE A 108 7.17 21.81 -5.63
N GLY A 109 6.48 20.75 -6.04
CA GLY A 109 7.05 19.62 -6.75
C GLY A 109 7.05 19.72 -8.29
N MET A 110 6.96 20.92 -8.85
CA MET A 110 6.92 21.17 -10.30
C MET A 110 5.83 20.34 -11.02
N ALA A 111 4.56 20.66 -10.76
CA ALA A 111 3.39 19.96 -11.31
C ALA A 111 3.32 18.44 -11.00
N GLY A 112 4.02 17.99 -9.97
CA GLY A 112 4.04 16.59 -9.51
C GLY A 112 5.27 15.79 -9.95
N LEU A 113 6.24 16.39 -10.63
CA LEU A 113 7.50 15.72 -11.01
C LEU A 113 8.36 15.35 -9.79
N ILE A 114 8.24 16.08 -8.68
CA ILE A 114 8.99 15.86 -7.44
C ILE A 114 7.99 15.60 -6.30
N ASP A 115 8.13 14.47 -5.61
CA ASP A 115 7.29 14.15 -4.44
C ASP A 115 7.85 14.82 -3.17
N ILE A 116 7.32 16.01 -2.88
CA ILE A 116 7.60 16.79 -1.65
C ILE A 116 6.69 16.32 -0.50
N ALA A 117 5.52 15.79 -0.82
CA ALA A 117 4.51 15.39 0.15
C ALA A 117 4.91 14.16 0.98
N THR A 118 5.57 13.17 0.37
CA THR A 118 6.06 11.98 1.10
C THR A 118 7.13 12.33 2.16
N PRO A 119 8.19 13.11 1.87
CA PRO A 119 9.11 13.63 2.88
C PRO A 119 8.43 14.49 3.96
N ALA A 120 7.34 15.16 3.63
CA ALA A 120 6.53 15.93 4.59
C ALA A 120 5.61 15.06 5.48
N GLY A 121 5.69 13.73 5.37
CA GLY A 121 4.94 12.80 6.21
C GLY A 121 3.48 12.57 5.80
N LEU A 122 3.06 13.03 4.62
CA LEU A 122 1.70 12.81 4.13
C LEU A 122 1.54 11.37 3.58
N PRO A 123 0.75 10.50 4.22
CA PRO A 123 0.60 9.11 3.79
C PRO A 123 -0.07 9.06 2.42
N LYS A 124 0.40 8.16 1.56
CA LYS A 124 -0.18 7.93 0.25
C LYS A 124 -1.27 6.86 0.32
N HIS A 125 -2.43 7.17 -0.23
CA HIS A 125 -3.52 6.20 -0.35
C HIS A 125 -3.54 5.53 -1.74
N HIS A 126 -4.21 4.38 -1.78
CA HIS A 126 -4.57 3.70 -3.02
C HIS A 126 -6.06 3.38 -2.91
N GLN A 127 -6.88 4.16 -3.61
CA GLN A 127 -8.33 4.03 -3.66
C GLN A 127 -8.80 3.96 -5.12
N ASP A 128 -9.85 3.19 -5.34
CA ASP A 128 -10.52 3.02 -6.63
C ASP A 128 -12.02 2.90 -6.39
N PHE A 129 -12.82 3.02 -7.45
CA PHE A 129 -14.27 2.94 -7.32
C PHE A 129 -14.74 1.55 -6.86
N GLY A 130 -13.93 0.50 -7.05
CA GLY A 130 -14.18 -0.83 -6.50
C GLY A 130 -14.15 -0.87 -4.97
N LEU A 131 -13.19 -0.18 -4.34
CA LEU A 131 -13.13 0.00 -2.87
C LEU A 131 -14.24 0.93 -2.38
N THR A 132 -14.61 1.94 -3.17
CA THR A 132 -15.77 2.79 -2.86
C THR A 132 -17.05 1.95 -2.81
N LEU A 133 -17.31 1.12 -3.83
CA LEU A 133 -18.41 0.15 -3.83
C LEU A 133 -18.31 -0.85 -2.66
N ALA A 134 -17.10 -1.28 -2.28
CA ALA A 134 -16.88 -2.15 -1.13
C ALA A 134 -17.36 -1.51 0.18
N ARG A 135 -17.06 -0.22 0.41
CA ARG A 135 -17.49 0.52 1.60
C ARG A 135 -19.01 0.70 1.65
N TRP A 136 -19.66 0.82 0.50
CA TRP A 136 -21.12 0.85 0.37
C TRP A 136 -21.77 -0.56 0.40
N GLY A 137 -21.03 -1.60 0.81
CA GLY A 137 -21.56 -2.93 1.05
C GLY A 137 -21.68 -3.83 -0.19
N VAL A 138 -21.17 -3.41 -1.35
CA VAL A 138 -21.19 -4.24 -2.56
C VAL A 138 -20.18 -5.39 -2.40
N PRO A 139 -20.62 -6.67 -2.47
CA PRO A 139 -19.72 -7.81 -2.36
C PRO A 139 -18.79 -7.87 -3.58
N SER A 140 -17.59 -8.43 -3.40
CA SER A 140 -16.59 -8.50 -4.48
C SER A 140 -17.07 -9.27 -5.73
N GLY A 141 -17.92 -10.28 -5.53
CA GLY A 141 -18.28 -11.24 -6.56
C GLY A 141 -17.13 -12.22 -6.89
N PRO A 142 -17.25 -13.01 -7.97
CA PRO A 142 -16.20 -13.93 -8.39
C PRO A 142 -14.91 -13.20 -8.79
N TYR A 143 -13.77 -13.86 -8.57
CA TYR A 143 -12.50 -13.45 -9.17
C TYR A 143 -12.57 -13.60 -10.70
N LEU A 144 -12.00 -12.62 -11.41
CA LEU A 144 -11.87 -12.66 -12.86
C LEU A 144 -10.62 -11.93 -13.34
N VAL A 145 -10.00 -12.45 -14.41
CA VAL A 145 -8.91 -11.75 -15.09
C VAL A 145 -9.47 -10.97 -16.28
N LEU A 146 -9.20 -9.67 -16.33
CA LEU A 146 -9.58 -8.79 -17.43
C LEU A 146 -8.49 -8.76 -18.51
N PRO A 147 -8.85 -8.68 -19.81
CA PRO A 147 -7.88 -8.43 -20.87
C PRO A 147 -7.16 -7.10 -20.64
N VAL A 148 -5.83 -7.09 -20.76
CA VAL A 148 -4.90 -5.96 -20.52
C VAL A 148 -4.87 -5.44 -19.07
N PHE A 149 -6.02 -5.34 -18.39
CA PHE A 149 -6.12 -4.81 -17.02
C PHE A 149 -5.78 -5.81 -15.91
N GLY A 150 -5.57 -7.10 -16.22
CA GLY A 150 -5.09 -8.10 -15.28
C GLY A 150 -6.11 -8.52 -14.21
N PRO A 151 -5.65 -8.92 -13.00
CA PRO A 151 -6.49 -9.39 -11.89
C PRO A 151 -7.61 -8.41 -11.51
N SER A 152 -8.79 -8.98 -11.24
CA SER A 152 -9.98 -8.24 -10.82
C SER A 152 -10.98 -9.13 -10.06
N THR A 153 -12.03 -8.52 -9.53
CA THR A 153 -13.28 -9.21 -9.17
C THR A 153 -14.43 -8.56 -9.92
N PHE A 154 -15.63 -9.15 -9.90
CA PHE A 154 -16.78 -8.56 -10.62
C PHE A 154 -17.05 -7.10 -10.20
N ARG A 155 -17.06 -6.82 -8.89
CA ARG A 155 -17.19 -5.45 -8.36
C ARG A 155 -16.03 -4.57 -8.78
N ASP A 156 -14.80 -5.06 -8.66
CA ASP A 156 -13.60 -4.26 -8.91
C ASP A 156 -13.39 -3.99 -10.42
N GLY A 157 -13.93 -4.84 -11.31
CA GLY A 157 -13.99 -4.63 -12.75
C GLY A 157 -15.03 -3.58 -13.16
N VAL A 158 -16.20 -3.58 -12.51
CA VAL A 158 -17.18 -2.47 -12.63
C VAL A 158 -16.58 -1.17 -12.10
N GLY A 159 -15.88 -1.23 -10.96
CA GLY A 159 -15.09 -0.13 -10.41
C GLY A 159 -14.14 0.46 -11.43
N ARG A 160 -13.28 -0.39 -12.00
CA ARG A 160 -12.32 0.00 -13.03
C ARG A 160 -12.97 0.62 -14.28
N ALA A 161 -14.16 0.19 -14.68
CA ALA A 161 -14.89 0.83 -15.79
C ALA A 161 -15.33 2.27 -15.46
N VAL A 162 -15.70 2.54 -14.20
CA VAL A 162 -16.00 3.88 -13.69
C VAL A 162 -14.72 4.72 -13.59
N ASP A 163 -13.66 4.18 -12.96
CA ASP A 163 -12.36 4.86 -12.85
C ASP A 163 -11.78 5.22 -14.23
N VAL A 164 -11.86 4.31 -15.21
CA VAL A 164 -11.44 4.57 -16.60
C VAL A 164 -12.31 5.62 -17.27
N ARG A 165 -13.62 5.69 -16.99
CA ARG A 165 -14.51 6.72 -17.56
C ARG A 165 -14.18 8.11 -17.01
N PHE A 166 -13.97 8.23 -15.70
CA PHE A 166 -13.72 9.50 -15.01
C PHE A 166 -12.24 9.89 -14.90
N ASN A 167 -11.33 9.13 -15.51
CA ASN A 167 -9.91 9.47 -15.57
C ASN A 167 -9.71 10.85 -16.22
N LEU A 168 -8.96 11.73 -15.54
CA LEU A 168 -8.77 13.12 -15.95
C LEU A 168 -8.11 13.24 -17.34
N LEU A 169 -7.29 12.26 -17.76
CA LEU A 169 -6.69 12.22 -19.08
C LEU A 169 -7.73 12.18 -20.22
N ASN A 170 -8.94 11.66 -19.99
CA ASN A 170 -9.99 11.61 -21.01
C ASN A 170 -10.50 12.99 -21.45
N TYR A 171 -10.33 14.01 -20.61
CA TYR A 171 -10.80 15.37 -20.84
C TYR A 171 -9.73 16.26 -21.53
N ILE A 172 -8.59 15.66 -21.90
CA ILE A 172 -7.51 16.29 -22.66
C ILE A 172 -7.64 15.90 -24.13
N GLU A 173 -7.27 16.83 -25.03
CA GLU A 173 -7.22 16.63 -26.48
C GLU A 173 -6.53 15.30 -26.86
N PRO A 174 -7.13 14.44 -27.72
CA PRO A 174 -6.57 13.15 -28.13
C PRO A 174 -5.08 13.14 -28.51
N ALA A 175 -4.59 14.21 -29.15
CA ALA A 175 -3.18 14.36 -29.53
C ALA A 175 -2.21 14.36 -28.33
N ALA A 176 -2.63 14.89 -27.17
CA ALA A 176 -1.85 14.88 -25.93
C ALA A 176 -2.24 13.71 -25.00
N ARG A 177 -3.52 13.34 -24.97
CA ARG A 177 -4.02 12.21 -24.16
C ARG A 177 -3.39 10.87 -24.55
N ASN A 178 -3.35 10.56 -25.84
CA ASN A 178 -2.88 9.25 -26.30
C ASN A 178 -1.39 8.99 -25.91
N PRO A 179 -0.43 9.90 -26.14
CA PRO A 179 0.94 9.69 -25.65
C PRO A 179 1.04 9.71 -24.12
N MET A 180 0.19 10.45 -23.39
CA MET A 180 0.15 10.38 -21.92
C MET A 180 -0.25 9.00 -21.41
N TYR A 181 -1.27 8.35 -22.00
CA TYR A 181 -1.63 6.98 -21.63
C TYR A 181 -0.53 5.97 -21.95
N VAL A 182 0.13 6.11 -23.12
CA VAL A 182 1.27 5.25 -23.49
C VAL A 182 2.43 5.44 -22.51
N MET A 183 2.77 6.68 -22.15
CA MET A 183 3.84 6.98 -21.20
C MET A 183 3.50 6.49 -19.78
N GLN A 184 2.24 6.62 -19.34
CA GLN A 184 1.77 6.09 -18.06
C GLN A 184 1.93 4.56 -18.00
N PHE A 185 1.51 3.87 -19.06
CA PHE A 185 1.64 2.42 -19.17
C PHE A 185 3.11 1.96 -19.17
N ILE A 186 3.96 2.60 -19.98
CA ILE A 186 5.40 2.28 -20.05
C ILE A 186 6.09 2.53 -18.71
N SER A 187 5.82 3.67 -18.07
CA SER A 187 6.40 4.00 -16.76
C SER A 187 6.01 2.96 -15.72
N ALA A 188 4.71 2.71 -15.57
CA ALA A 188 4.18 1.74 -14.60
C ALA A 188 4.71 0.32 -14.86
N ARG A 189 4.79 -0.12 -16.13
CA ARG A 189 5.37 -1.43 -16.45
C ARG A 189 6.86 -1.49 -16.12
N SER A 190 7.60 -0.43 -16.41
CA SER A 190 9.04 -0.34 -16.15
C SER A 190 9.38 -0.38 -14.66
N ASP A 191 8.53 0.19 -13.81
CA ASP A 191 8.70 0.14 -12.35
C ASP A 191 8.39 -1.27 -11.80
N LEU A 192 7.54 -2.05 -12.50
CA LEU A 192 7.15 -3.42 -12.13
C LEU A 192 8.05 -4.53 -12.67
N LEU A 193 9.01 -4.24 -13.56
CA LEU A 193 9.84 -5.28 -14.21
C LEU A 193 10.56 -6.17 -13.19
N GLY A 194 11.31 -5.59 -12.25
CA GLY A 194 12.09 -6.35 -11.26
C GLY A 194 11.24 -7.23 -10.35
N ALA A 195 10.08 -6.74 -9.91
CA ALA A 195 9.13 -7.52 -9.11
C ALA A 195 8.50 -8.67 -9.92
N THR A 196 8.27 -8.47 -11.22
CA THR A 196 7.69 -9.50 -12.10
C THR A 196 8.71 -10.58 -12.45
N ASP A 197 9.96 -10.19 -12.73
CA ASP A 197 11.04 -11.13 -13.05
C ASP A 197 11.34 -12.04 -11.83
N LEU A 198 11.34 -11.49 -10.60
CA LEU A 198 11.46 -12.28 -9.37
C LEU A 198 10.26 -13.22 -9.18
N LEU A 199 9.03 -12.74 -9.39
CA LEU A 199 7.80 -13.55 -9.29
C LEU A 199 7.83 -14.73 -10.27
N LYS A 200 8.20 -14.50 -11.54
CA LYS A 200 8.30 -15.54 -12.57
C LYS A 200 9.39 -16.57 -12.27
N GLN A 201 10.44 -16.21 -11.53
CA GLN A 201 11.51 -17.13 -11.11
C GLN A 201 11.15 -17.94 -9.86
N ALA A 202 10.43 -17.33 -8.90
CA ALA A 202 10.14 -17.94 -7.60
C ALA A 202 8.81 -18.72 -7.54
N ALA A 203 7.81 -18.37 -8.36
CA ALA A 203 6.48 -18.97 -8.29
C ALA A 203 6.33 -20.21 -9.19
N LEU A 204 6.00 -21.36 -8.60
CA LEU A 204 5.69 -22.60 -9.32
C LEU A 204 4.42 -22.49 -10.19
N ASP A 205 3.41 -21.75 -9.73
CA ASP A 205 2.24 -21.34 -10.50
C ASP A 205 2.04 -19.82 -10.39
N PRO A 206 2.62 -19.03 -11.32
CA PRO A 206 2.52 -17.57 -11.32
C PRO A 206 1.08 -17.05 -11.33
N TYR A 207 0.15 -17.79 -11.94
CA TYR A 207 -1.27 -17.41 -11.97
C TYR A 207 -1.90 -17.46 -10.58
N SER A 208 -1.77 -18.60 -9.87
CA SER A 208 -2.37 -18.76 -8.55
C SER A 208 -1.77 -17.78 -7.54
N PHE A 209 -0.45 -17.59 -7.58
CA PHE A 209 0.23 -16.61 -6.74
C PHE A 209 -0.30 -15.19 -6.97
N VAL A 210 -0.43 -14.74 -8.23
CA VAL A 210 -0.96 -13.42 -8.57
C VAL A 210 -2.43 -13.26 -8.15
N ARG A 211 -3.27 -14.30 -8.34
CA ARG A 211 -4.67 -14.30 -7.89
C ARG A 211 -4.76 -14.14 -6.37
N ASP A 212 -4.03 -14.98 -5.64
CA ASP A 212 -4.18 -15.07 -4.19
C ASP A 212 -3.59 -13.82 -3.50
N ALA A 213 -2.47 -13.29 -4.01
CA ALA A 213 -1.93 -11.99 -3.60
C ALA A 213 -2.91 -10.82 -3.89
N TYR A 214 -3.55 -10.80 -5.06
CA TYR A 214 -4.57 -9.79 -5.39
C TYR A 214 -5.76 -9.86 -4.44
N LEU A 215 -6.33 -11.06 -4.21
CA LEU A 215 -7.47 -11.24 -3.31
C LEU A 215 -7.12 -10.86 -1.86
N GLN A 216 -5.91 -11.21 -1.39
CA GLN A 216 -5.41 -10.81 -0.07
C GLN A 216 -5.26 -9.29 0.04
N GLN A 217 -4.73 -8.62 -0.99
CA GLN A 217 -4.61 -7.16 -1.04
C GLN A 217 -5.97 -6.46 -1.06
N ARG A 218 -6.94 -6.93 -1.86
CA ARG A 218 -8.31 -6.38 -1.88
C ARG A 218 -9.00 -6.57 -0.53
N LYS A 219 -8.79 -7.72 0.12
CA LYS A 219 -9.28 -7.98 1.47
C LYS A 219 -8.69 -6.99 2.47
N SER A 220 -7.37 -6.81 2.50
CA SER A 220 -6.73 -5.88 3.45
C SER A 220 -7.15 -4.42 3.21
N LEU A 221 -7.28 -3.97 1.96
CA LEU A 221 -7.74 -2.62 1.63
C LEU A 221 -9.21 -2.38 2.01
N THR A 222 -10.08 -3.39 1.88
CA THR A 222 -11.49 -3.32 2.31
C THR A 222 -11.61 -3.25 3.83
N TYR A 223 -10.82 -4.04 4.56
CA TYR A 223 -10.91 -4.19 6.01
C TYR A 223 -9.96 -3.29 6.82
N ARG A 224 -9.11 -2.47 6.17
CA ARG A 224 -8.12 -1.59 6.83
C ARG A 224 -8.70 -0.72 7.95
N GLY A 225 -9.96 -0.27 7.84
CA GLY A 225 -10.66 0.50 8.88
C GLY A 225 -11.35 -0.32 9.98
N GLN A 226 -11.42 -1.65 9.84
CA GLN A 226 -11.96 -2.59 10.84
C GLN A 226 -10.84 -3.37 11.55
N SER A 227 -9.63 -3.39 10.99
CA SER A 227 -8.43 -4.08 11.51
C SER A 227 -7.74 -3.39 12.69
N SER A 228 -8.48 -2.70 13.56
CA SER A 228 -8.05 -2.47 14.95
C SER A 228 -8.43 -3.63 15.88
N ALA A 229 -9.20 -4.60 15.38
CA ALA A 229 -9.47 -5.87 16.05
C ALA A 229 -8.66 -7.01 15.39
N GLY A 230 -7.57 -7.41 16.05
CA GLY A 230 -6.83 -8.63 15.72
C GLY A 230 -6.02 -8.57 14.42
N VAL A 231 -4.84 -7.94 14.48
CA VAL A 231 -3.72 -8.49 13.71
C VAL A 231 -3.49 -9.93 14.21
N PRO A 232 -3.38 -10.94 13.33
CA PRO A 232 -2.95 -12.27 13.75
C PRO A 232 -1.52 -12.14 14.27
N SER A 233 -1.37 -12.18 15.59
CA SER A 233 -0.05 -12.25 16.19
C SER A 233 0.52 -13.61 15.86
N TYR A 234 1.60 -13.64 15.09
CA TYR A 234 2.46 -14.82 14.98
C TYR A 234 3.27 -14.90 16.28
N ASN A 235 2.59 -15.19 17.40
CA ASN A 235 3.27 -15.55 18.63
C ASN A 235 4.09 -16.79 18.32
N GLU A 236 5.41 -16.68 18.52
CA GLU A 236 6.27 -17.84 18.57
C GLU A 236 5.77 -18.78 19.68
N PRO A 237 5.87 -20.12 19.49
CA PRO A 237 5.26 -21.09 20.40
C PRO A 237 5.98 -21.12 21.76
N GLY A 238 5.64 -20.17 22.63
CA GLY A 238 6.20 -19.98 23.96
C GLY A 238 5.43 -18.97 24.82
N GLU A 239 4.89 -17.90 24.25
CA GLU A 239 4.13 -16.90 25.01
C GLU A 239 2.64 -17.24 25.13
N ALA A 240 2.28 -17.79 26.30
CA ALA A 240 0.90 -17.98 26.72
C ALA A 240 0.21 -16.62 26.96
N GLY A 241 -0.70 -16.25 26.05
CA GLY A 241 -1.37 -14.96 26.09
C GLY A 241 -2.25 -14.75 27.32
N ALA A 242 -2.05 -13.62 28.01
CA ALA A 242 -2.93 -13.18 29.09
C ALA A 242 -4.27 -12.70 28.52
N VAL A 243 -5.33 -13.49 28.75
CA VAL A 243 -6.71 -13.10 28.42
C VAL A 243 -7.25 -12.17 29.52
N PRO A 244 -7.70 -10.95 29.23
CA PRO A 244 -8.26 -10.07 30.26
C PRO A 244 -9.68 -10.54 30.62
N GLY A 245 -9.84 -11.22 31.75
CA GLY A 245 -11.17 -11.56 32.30
C GLY A 245 -11.34 -12.91 33.02
N ALA A 246 -10.29 -13.67 33.30
CA ALA A 246 -10.40 -14.93 34.05
C ALA A 246 -9.90 -14.79 35.50
N VAL A 247 -10.77 -15.10 36.48
CA VAL A 247 -10.39 -15.25 37.89
C VAL A 247 -9.56 -16.53 38.08
N PRO A 248 -8.44 -16.49 38.83
CA PRO A 248 -7.58 -17.66 38.98
C PRO A 248 -8.14 -18.66 40.00
N ALA A 249 -8.49 -19.85 39.53
CA ALA A 249 -8.66 -21.02 40.39
C ALA A 249 -7.29 -21.70 40.59
N ALA A 250 -6.84 -21.84 41.85
CA ALA A 250 -5.57 -22.45 42.16
C ALA A 250 -5.62 -23.98 41.98
N THR A 251 -4.61 -24.55 41.29
CA THR A 251 -4.36 -26.00 41.17
C THR A 251 -2.83 -26.23 41.22
N PRO A 252 -2.31 -27.32 41.82
CA PRO A 252 -0.93 -27.33 42.35
C PRO A 252 0.17 -27.65 41.32
N ALA A 253 1.40 -27.30 41.69
CA ALA A 253 2.61 -27.54 40.91
C ALA A 253 2.95 -29.04 40.77
N ALA A 254 3.51 -29.40 39.61
CA ALA A 254 4.13 -30.69 39.31
C ALA A 254 5.53 -30.45 38.68
N PRO A 255 6.47 -31.43 38.73
CA PRO A 255 7.90 -31.12 38.79
C PRO A 255 8.53 -30.58 37.50
N GLY A 256 9.48 -29.66 37.64
CA GLY A 256 10.19 -29.02 36.53
C GLY A 256 11.19 -29.92 35.82
N LEU A 257 11.44 -29.60 34.55
CA LEU A 257 12.57 -30.09 33.77
C LEU A 257 13.87 -29.37 34.19
N PRO A 258 15.05 -30.01 34.04
CA PRO A 258 16.32 -29.41 34.46
C PRO A 258 16.67 -28.15 33.68
N ASN A 259 17.30 -27.20 34.39
CA ASN A 259 17.78 -25.93 33.83
C ASN A 259 18.81 -26.19 32.72
N TYR A 260 18.72 -25.43 31.63
CA TYR A 260 19.78 -25.35 30.63
C TYR A 260 20.41 -23.95 30.71
N GLU A 261 21.65 -23.87 31.20
CA GLU A 261 22.46 -22.66 31.08
C GLU A 261 22.85 -22.46 29.61
N ASP A 262 22.45 -21.34 29.02
CA ASP A 262 22.94 -20.86 27.72
C ASP A 262 24.39 -20.36 27.88
N PRO A 263 25.38 -20.92 27.16
CA PRO A 263 26.78 -20.51 27.27
C PRO A 263 27.10 -19.14 26.66
N GLY A 264 26.10 -18.37 26.20
CA GLY A 264 26.26 -17.02 25.67
C GLY A 264 26.29 -15.87 26.69
N GLU A 265 25.79 -16.06 27.92
CA GLU A 265 25.50 -14.93 28.83
C GLU A 265 26.27 -14.99 30.17
N SER A 266 27.42 -14.31 30.24
CA SER A 266 28.10 -14.06 31.53
C SER A 266 28.89 -12.74 31.59
N GLY A 267 28.17 -11.64 31.80
CA GLY A 267 28.75 -10.43 32.39
C GLY A 267 28.67 -10.49 33.92
N GLY A 268 29.72 -10.96 34.61
CA GLY A 268 29.66 -11.08 36.08
C GLY A 268 30.89 -11.67 36.78
N THR A 269 31.87 -10.81 37.10
CA THR A 269 32.82 -10.90 38.25
C THR A 269 33.15 -12.26 38.89
N GLY A 270 34.44 -12.66 38.81
CA GLY A 270 35.17 -13.13 39.99
C GLY A 270 35.82 -14.52 39.99
N GLY A 271 37.13 -14.57 39.66
CA GLY A 271 38.11 -15.40 40.38
C GLY A 271 38.35 -16.85 39.93
N GLY A 272 39.59 -17.13 39.48
CA GLY A 272 40.23 -18.45 39.63
C GLY A 272 40.23 -19.37 38.40
N ALA A 273 41.39 -19.47 37.73
CA ALA A 273 41.72 -20.60 36.84
C ALA A 273 42.27 -21.78 37.70
N PRO A 274 42.30 -23.05 37.21
CA PRO A 274 43.23 -23.42 36.13
C PRO A 274 42.76 -24.46 35.09
N ASN A 275 43.22 -24.21 33.86
CA ASN A 275 43.59 -25.11 32.75
C ASN A 275 43.51 -26.65 32.97
N ASN A 276 42.77 -27.36 32.10
CA ASN A 276 43.29 -28.49 31.29
C ASN A 276 42.20 -29.15 30.41
N ALA A 277 42.29 -29.01 29.08
CA ALA A 277 41.85 -30.00 28.07
C ALA A 277 42.34 -29.57 26.66
N PRO A 278 42.58 -30.50 25.70
CA PRO A 278 43.38 -30.21 24.51
C PRO A 278 42.56 -29.75 23.30
N ALA A 279 43.18 -28.96 22.42
CA ALA A 279 42.64 -28.61 21.12
C ALA A 279 42.62 -29.83 20.16
N ALA A 280 41.54 -29.95 19.38
CA ALA A 280 41.42 -30.87 18.25
C ALA A 280 41.19 -30.06 16.94
N PRO A 281 41.66 -30.53 15.77
CA PRO A 281 42.01 -29.62 14.69
C PRO A 281 41.08 -29.68 13.46
N GLY A 282 41.00 -28.56 12.74
CA GLY A 282 40.84 -28.58 11.28
C GLY A 282 39.48 -28.15 10.72
N LEU A 283 39.27 -26.84 10.60
CA LEU A 283 38.54 -26.25 9.48
C LEU A 283 39.38 -25.11 8.89
N PRO A 284 39.37 -24.87 7.56
CA PRO A 284 40.16 -23.80 6.96
C PRO A 284 39.67 -22.42 7.44
N GLN A 285 40.60 -21.59 7.89
CA GLN A 285 40.37 -20.17 8.15
C GLN A 285 39.99 -19.48 6.83
N TYR A 286 38.87 -18.78 6.80
CA TYR A 286 38.55 -17.82 5.74
C TYR A 286 38.77 -16.41 6.29
N ASP A 287 39.59 -15.61 5.62
CA ASP A 287 39.72 -14.18 5.93
C ASP A 287 38.57 -13.42 5.26
N ASP A 288 37.78 -12.73 6.08
CA ASP A 288 36.72 -11.82 5.64
C ASP A 288 37.31 -10.41 5.41
N PRO A 289 37.40 -9.91 4.16
CA PRO A 289 38.10 -8.66 3.84
C PRO A 289 37.28 -7.39 4.20
N GLY A 290 36.50 -7.43 5.28
CA GLY A 290 35.68 -6.33 5.79
C GLY A 290 35.95 -5.92 7.25
N ALA A 291 36.82 -6.63 7.98
CA ALA A 291 36.93 -6.49 9.44
C ALA A 291 37.74 -5.26 9.94
N ASP A 292 38.58 -4.64 9.10
CA ASP A 292 39.65 -3.72 9.55
C ASP A 292 39.31 -2.21 9.56
N THR A 293 38.03 -1.81 9.64
CA THR A 293 37.66 -0.41 9.95
C THR A 293 36.44 -0.27 10.88
N ALA A 294 36.59 -0.68 12.15
CA ALA A 294 35.59 -0.41 13.18
C ALA A 294 36.22 -0.05 14.55
N THR A 295 36.79 1.15 14.67
CA THR A 295 37.11 1.75 15.97
C THR A 295 35.92 2.59 16.50
N PRO A 296 35.61 2.55 17.81
CA PRO A 296 34.38 3.14 18.34
C PRO A 296 34.52 4.65 18.59
N ALA A 297 33.52 5.42 18.16
CA ALA A 297 33.35 6.83 18.54
C ALA A 297 32.02 7.00 19.30
N SER A 298 32.11 7.58 20.49
CA SER A 298 31.03 7.69 21.48
C SER A 298 29.87 8.60 21.07
N ALA A 299 28.64 8.14 21.29
CA ALA A 299 27.43 8.96 21.22
C ALA A 299 27.19 9.73 22.55
N PRO A 300 26.67 10.98 22.52
CA PRO A 300 26.34 11.74 23.72
C PRO A 300 25.05 11.22 24.38
N ALA A 301 25.06 11.12 25.71
CA ALA A 301 23.93 10.61 26.50
C ALA A 301 22.77 11.61 26.57
N ALA A 302 21.53 11.12 26.38
CA ALA A 302 20.32 11.87 26.68
C ALA A 302 20.01 11.79 28.19
N ALA A 303 19.95 12.94 28.86
CA ALA A 303 19.66 13.00 30.29
C ALA A 303 18.16 12.80 30.57
N SER A 304 17.85 11.89 31.49
CA SER A 304 16.52 11.69 32.05
C SER A 304 16.13 12.83 33.00
N ALA A 305 14.89 13.32 32.90
CA ALA A 305 14.34 14.34 33.79
C ALA A 305 13.04 13.85 34.44
N THR A 306 13.08 13.69 35.76
CA THR A 306 12.00 13.20 36.62
C THR A 306 11.01 14.32 36.96
N ALA A 307 9.72 13.98 37.12
CA ALA A 307 8.72 14.91 37.66
C ALA A 307 8.87 15.11 39.18
N PRO A 308 8.42 16.26 39.70
CA PRO A 308 7.67 16.25 40.96
C PRO A 308 6.41 17.15 40.92
N ALA A 309 5.54 16.97 41.92
CA ALA A 309 4.28 17.69 42.08
C ALA A 309 4.33 18.71 43.23
N GLY A 310 3.42 19.70 43.22
CA GLY A 310 2.82 20.21 44.46
C GLY A 310 2.97 21.70 44.83
N SER A 311 1.81 22.38 44.85
CA SER A 311 1.40 23.46 45.77
C SER A 311 1.91 24.92 45.63
N THR A 312 0.94 25.76 45.21
CA THR A 312 0.54 27.08 45.80
C THR A 312 1.52 28.26 45.90
N THR A 313 1.22 29.33 45.15
CA THR A 313 0.69 30.61 45.71
C THR A 313 0.17 31.53 44.59
N ALA A 314 -0.86 32.34 44.88
CA ALA A 314 -1.36 33.44 44.04
C ALA A 314 -1.17 34.77 44.82
N PRO A 315 -1.26 35.96 44.19
CA PRO A 315 -2.58 36.59 44.00
C PRO A 315 -2.76 37.55 42.79
N ALA A 316 -4.02 37.96 42.57
CA ALA A 316 -4.53 39.18 41.87
C ALA A 316 -4.19 39.40 40.37
N ALA A 317 -5.14 39.32 39.44
CA ALA A 317 -6.26 40.24 39.14
C ALA A 317 -5.80 41.61 38.58
N SER A 318 -5.92 41.88 37.28
CA SER A 318 -7.13 42.37 36.56
C SER A 318 -6.72 42.54 35.07
N GLY A 319 -7.52 42.64 34.01
CA GLY A 319 -8.92 43.00 33.79
C GLY A 319 -8.97 43.68 32.40
N ALA A 320 -9.63 43.08 31.41
CA ALA A 320 -9.87 43.68 30.08
C ALA A 320 -11.17 44.53 30.11
N PRO A 321 -11.68 45.16 29.02
CA PRO A 321 -11.12 45.38 27.66
C PRO A 321 -11.21 46.86 27.18
N ILE A 322 -10.61 47.23 26.03
CA ILE A 322 -10.95 48.48 25.31
C ILE A 322 -10.96 48.32 23.77
N ALA A 323 -12.09 48.67 23.17
CA ALA A 323 -12.31 49.20 21.82
C ALA A 323 -13.53 50.17 21.93
N PRO A 324 -13.90 51.00 20.93
CA PRO A 324 -13.37 51.20 19.57
C PRO A 324 -13.08 52.69 19.23
N ALA A 325 -12.70 53.00 17.98
CA ALA A 325 -12.84 54.36 17.41
C ALA A 325 -12.93 54.36 15.86
N MET A 326 -14.00 54.97 15.33
CA MET A 326 -14.07 55.58 13.98
C MET A 326 -14.27 57.10 14.17
N PRO A 327 -13.72 57.95 13.29
CA PRO A 327 -14.55 58.76 12.35
C PRO A 327 -13.84 59.00 10.99
N THR A 328 -14.44 59.50 9.88
CA THR A 328 -15.82 59.89 9.51
C THR A 328 -15.97 59.82 7.97
N VAL A 329 -17.21 59.91 7.45
CA VAL A 329 -17.54 60.16 6.03
C VAL A 329 -18.05 61.61 5.87
N PRO A 330 -17.93 62.24 4.69
CA PRO A 330 -19.07 63.02 4.17
C PRO A 330 -19.47 62.65 2.73
N ALA A 331 -20.74 62.85 2.40
CA ALA A 331 -21.35 62.73 1.07
C ALA A 331 -20.98 63.97 0.18
N SER A 332 -21.42 64.16 -1.08
CA SER A 332 -22.50 63.59 -1.90
C SER A 332 -22.29 63.92 -3.40
N SER A 333 -23.04 63.26 -4.29
CA SER A 333 -23.13 63.39 -5.77
C SER A 333 -23.66 64.77 -6.28
N PRO A 334 -23.96 65.03 -7.59
CA PRO A 334 -23.88 64.19 -8.82
C PRO A 334 -23.40 64.90 -10.14
N ALA A 335 -23.54 64.16 -11.26
CA ALA A 335 -23.76 64.59 -12.66
C ALA A 335 -22.57 64.97 -13.57
N ALA A 336 -22.47 64.29 -14.74
CA ALA A 336 -22.79 64.87 -16.06
C ALA A 336 -22.66 63.84 -17.22
N GLN A 337 -23.66 63.86 -18.11
CA GLN A 337 -23.74 63.25 -19.46
C GLN A 337 -23.77 61.72 -19.58
#